data_AF-A0A947SIN6-F1
#
_entry.id   AF-A0A947SIN6-F1
#
_cell.length_a   1.000
_cell.length_b   1.000
_cell.length_c   1.000
_cell.angle_alpha   90.00
_cell.angle_beta   90.00
_cell.angle_gamma   90.00
#
_symmetry.space_group_name_H-M   'P 1'
#
loop_
_entity.id
_entity.type
_entity.pdbx_description
1 polymer ?
#
loop_
_entity_poly.entity_id
_entity_poly.type
_entity_poly.pdbx_seq_one_letter_code
_entity_poly.pdbx_strand_id
1 'polypeptide(L)'
;MSQAQSRGPDCASRTRAGGSAATERHLAGGRLTTHVLDTANGMPARGLRLTLSFLTDVGSAPLKTLLTNGDGRCDAPLLEGDDLRPGWYEIAFDVGSYYAGLGRTEEDGFLGIVPVRFQVTNWQAHYHVPLLVAPFGYSTYRGS
;
A
#
# COMPACT_ATOMS: atom_id res chain seq x y z
N MET A 1 -36.72 51.72 60.95
CA MET A 1 -37.52 51.42 59.75
C MET A 1 -36.57 50.74 58.76
N SER A 2 -36.75 49.56 58.19
CA SER A 2 -37.71 48.46 58.26
C SER A 2 -36.90 47.26 57.73
N GLN A 3 -37.13 46.07 58.29
CA GLN A 3 -36.63 44.82 57.73
C GLN A 3 -37.27 44.53 56.37
N ALA A 4 -36.55 43.81 55.50
CA ALA A 4 -37.15 42.86 54.55
C ALA A 4 -36.10 41.82 54.11
N GLN A 5 -36.55 40.59 53.95
CA GLN A 5 -35.79 39.34 54.06
C GLN A 5 -35.60 38.63 52.71
N SER A 6 -34.67 37.66 52.72
CA SER A 6 -34.73 36.35 52.04
C SER A 6 -34.34 36.21 50.56
N ARG A 7 -33.38 35.32 50.28
CA ARG A 7 -33.58 33.96 49.72
C ARG A 7 -32.28 33.39 49.12
N GLY A 8 -31.92 32.19 49.57
CA GLY A 8 -31.60 31.02 48.73
C GLY A 8 -30.26 30.95 47.99
N PRO A 9 -29.66 29.74 47.86
CA PRO A 9 -28.26 29.53 47.50
C PRO A 9 -28.07 29.39 45.97
N ASP A 10 -26.86 29.61 45.46
CA ASP A 10 -26.35 28.66 44.47
C ASP A 10 -24.82 28.67 44.31
N CYS A 11 -24.26 27.46 44.41
CA CYS A 11 -22.87 27.14 44.19
C CYS A 11 -22.67 26.95 42.68
N ALA A 12 -22.20 27.98 41.99
CA ALA A 12 -21.93 27.92 40.55
C ALA A 12 -20.43 28.08 40.26
N SER A 13 -19.66 27.03 40.47
CA SER A 13 -18.35 26.86 39.81
C SER A 13 -18.45 25.76 38.76
N ARG A 14 -18.39 26.21 37.51
CA ARG A 14 -18.30 25.41 36.29
C ARG A 14 -17.08 24.50 36.35
N THR A 15 -17.22 23.23 35.99
CA THR A 15 -16.26 22.53 35.11
C THR A 15 -16.99 21.39 34.41
N ARG A 16 -17.14 21.49 33.09
CA ARG A 16 -17.42 20.36 32.19
C ARG A 16 -16.10 19.91 31.59
N ALA A 17 -16.10 18.64 31.19
CA ALA A 17 -15.20 17.97 30.25
C ALA A 17 -14.04 17.19 30.88
N GLY A 18 -14.27 15.88 30.97
CA GLY A 18 -13.27 14.83 31.08
C GLY A 18 -13.73 13.60 30.31
N GLY A 19 -14.26 13.78 29.10
CA GLY A 19 -14.47 12.68 28.17
C GLY A 19 -13.11 12.34 27.56
N SER A 20 -12.51 11.24 28.02
CA SER A 20 -11.30 10.67 27.43
C SER A 20 -11.65 10.25 26.00
N ALA A 21 -11.31 11.13 25.04
CA ALA A 21 -11.27 10.77 23.64
C ALA A 21 -10.16 9.73 23.47
N ALA A 22 -10.57 8.49 23.23
CA ALA A 22 -9.70 7.49 22.62
C ALA A 22 -9.06 8.15 21.40
N THR A 23 -7.74 8.21 21.38
CA THR A 23 -6.97 8.78 20.28
C THR A 23 -7.21 7.91 19.05
N GLU A 24 -8.14 8.35 18.18
CA GLU A 24 -8.22 7.85 16.82
C GLU A 24 -6.84 8.04 16.18
N ARG A 25 -6.12 6.93 15.96
CA ARG A 25 -4.99 6.94 15.05
C ARG A 25 -5.56 7.15 13.65
N HIS A 26 -5.73 8.40 13.27
CA HIS A 26 -5.83 8.78 11.88
C HIS A 26 -4.49 8.38 11.25
N LEU A 27 -4.46 7.25 10.53
CA LEU A 27 -3.37 6.93 9.63
C LEU A 27 -3.39 7.98 8.52
N ALA A 28 -2.76 9.12 8.79
CA ALA A 28 -2.64 10.20 7.83
C ALA A 28 -1.73 9.70 6.69
N GLY A 29 -2.32 9.19 5.62
CA GLY A 29 -1.57 8.82 4.41
C GLY A 29 -2.22 7.68 3.63
N GLY A 30 -1.87 7.62 2.35
CA GLY A 30 -2.36 6.63 1.42
C GLY A 30 -1.66 5.29 1.60
N ARG A 31 -1.88 4.38 0.63
CA ARG A 31 -1.22 3.08 0.61
C ARG A 31 -0.90 2.64 -0.80
N LEU A 32 0.19 1.90 -0.95
CA LEU A 32 0.58 1.24 -2.18
C LEU A 32 0.41 -0.26 -2.03
N THR A 33 -0.31 -0.88 -2.97
CA THR A 33 -0.58 -2.32 -2.97
C THR A 33 -0.39 -2.87 -4.37
N THR A 34 -0.17 -4.18 -4.47
CA THR A 34 -0.09 -4.91 -5.73
C THR A 34 -0.88 -6.21 -5.65
N HIS A 35 -1.14 -6.81 -6.80
CA HIS A 35 -1.75 -8.11 -6.96
C HIS A 35 -1.24 -8.68 -8.29
N VAL A 36 -0.75 -9.91 -8.27
CA VAL A 36 -0.17 -10.55 -9.44
C VAL A 36 -1.01 -11.76 -9.83
N LEU A 37 -1.51 -11.72 -11.06
CA LEU A 37 -2.32 -12.77 -11.66
C LEU A 37 -1.54 -13.41 -12.81
N ASP A 38 -1.39 -14.73 -12.75
CA ASP A 38 -0.90 -15.55 -13.84
C ASP A 38 -2.06 -15.87 -14.78
N THR A 39 -2.12 -15.15 -15.90
CA THR A 39 -3.22 -15.28 -16.87
C THR A 39 -3.06 -16.51 -17.76
N ALA A 40 -1.86 -17.10 -17.85
CA ALA A 40 -1.65 -18.34 -18.58
C ALA A 40 -2.27 -19.54 -17.85
N ASN A 41 -2.23 -19.53 -16.52
CA ASN A 41 -2.80 -20.59 -15.67
C ASN A 41 -4.14 -20.20 -15.01
N GLY A 42 -4.60 -18.96 -15.19
CA GLY A 42 -5.87 -18.47 -14.65
C GLY A 42 -5.91 -18.39 -13.12
N MET A 43 -4.78 -18.11 -12.48
CA MET A 43 -4.65 -18.17 -11.01
C MET A 43 -3.78 -17.03 -10.45
N PRO A 44 -3.87 -16.73 -9.15
CA PRO A 44 -2.93 -15.81 -8.51
C PRO A 44 -1.50 -16.37 -8.56
N ALA A 45 -0.53 -15.51 -8.89
CA ALA A 45 0.87 -15.90 -8.96
C ALA A 45 1.46 -15.98 -7.56
N ARG A 46 1.34 -17.13 -6.90
CA ARG A 46 1.87 -17.36 -5.54
C ARG A 46 3.39 -17.51 -5.57
N GLY A 47 4.06 -16.88 -4.60
CA GLY A 47 5.50 -17.02 -4.42
C GLY A 47 6.35 -16.25 -5.43
N LEU A 48 5.74 -15.35 -6.20
CA LEU A 48 6.46 -14.47 -7.12
C LEU A 48 7.23 -13.40 -6.31
N ARG A 49 8.53 -13.28 -6.59
CA ARG A 49 9.38 -12.27 -5.96
C ARG A 49 9.18 -10.92 -6.63
N LEU A 50 9.10 -9.87 -5.81
CA LEU A 50 9.10 -8.50 -6.28
C LEU A 50 10.00 -7.61 -5.44
N THR A 51 10.56 -6.57 -6.06
CA THR A 51 11.32 -5.53 -5.37
C THR A 51 10.71 -4.17 -5.68
N LEU A 52 10.28 -3.46 -4.64
CA LEU A 52 9.85 -2.07 -4.72
C LEU A 52 11.05 -1.15 -4.52
N SER A 53 11.19 -0.15 -5.37
CA SER A 53 12.23 0.88 -5.26
C SER A 53 11.65 2.28 -5.46
N PHE A 54 12.31 3.27 -4.84
CA PHE A 54 12.09 4.69 -5.15
C PHE A 54 13.13 5.15 -6.17
N LEU A 55 12.70 5.85 -7.21
CA LEU A 55 13.58 6.38 -8.23
C LEU A 55 14.07 7.78 -7.83
N THR A 56 15.38 7.94 -7.86
CA THR A 56 16.12 9.16 -7.55
C THR A 56 16.88 9.64 -8.78
N ASP A 57 17.44 10.85 -8.73
CA ASP A 57 18.22 11.41 -9.84
C ASP A 57 19.48 10.58 -10.19
N VAL A 58 19.98 9.78 -9.25
CA VAL A 58 21.18 8.94 -9.41
C VAL A 58 20.85 7.47 -9.69
N GLY A 59 19.57 7.11 -9.77
CA GLY A 59 19.13 5.74 -10.04
C GLY A 59 18.05 5.23 -9.08
N SER A 60 17.99 3.91 -8.88
CA SER A 60 16.96 3.25 -8.09
C SER A 60 17.44 2.94 -6.66
N ALA A 61 16.66 3.32 -5.65
CA ALA A 61 16.91 2.99 -4.25
C ALA A 61 15.90 1.92 -3.79
N PRO A 62 16.33 0.67 -3.54
CA PRO A 62 15.43 -0.40 -3.12
C PRO A 62 14.85 -0.13 -1.73
N LEU A 63 13.54 -0.32 -1.61
CA LEU A 63 12.79 -0.11 -0.36
C LEU A 63 12.42 -1.44 0.30
N LYS A 64 11.85 -2.37 -0.47
CA LYS A 64 11.38 -3.67 0.02
C LYS A 64 11.53 -4.76 -1.05
N THR A 65 11.85 -5.98 -0.62
CA THR A 65 11.76 -7.18 -1.44
C THR A 65 10.84 -8.18 -0.76
N LEU A 66 9.84 -8.68 -1.48
CA LEU A 66 8.74 -9.47 -0.94
C LEU A 66 8.43 -10.66 -1.84
N LEU A 67 7.64 -11.59 -1.32
CA LEU A 67 7.01 -12.66 -2.08
C LEU A 67 5.49 -12.48 -2.02
N THR A 68 4.81 -12.82 -3.11
CA THR A 68 3.34 -12.89 -3.12
C THR A 68 2.83 -14.12 -2.36
N ASN A 69 1.70 -13.96 -1.68
CA ASN A 69 1.01 -15.00 -0.93
C ASN A 69 0.10 -15.85 -1.85
N GLY A 70 -0.75 -16.71 -1.26
CA GLY A 70 -1.65 -17.59 -2.01
C GLY A 70 -2.71 -16.87 -2.86
N ASP A 71 -2.99 -15.60 -2.56
CA ASP A 71 -3.89 -14.73 -3.34
C ASP A 71 -3.10 -13.81 -4.29
N GLY A 72 -1.81 -14.07 -4.54
CA GLY A 72 -0.99 -13.26 -5.45
C GLY A 72 -0.72 -11.83 -4.93
N ARG A 73 -0.96 -11.56 -3.65
CA ARG A 73 -0.77 -10.25 -2.99
C ARG A 73 0.39 -10.30 -2.00
N CYS A 74 0.77 -9.17 -1.43
CA CYS A 74 1.59 -9.16 -0.20
C CYS A 74 0.67 -9.11 1.02
N ASP A 75 1.09 -9.71 2.14
CA ASP A 75 0.27 -9.77 3.37
C ASP A 75 0.04 -8.39 4.01
N ALA A 76 0.91 -7.42 3.70
CA ALA A 76 0.77 -6.02 4.08
C ALA A 76 0.93 -5.13 2.83
N PRO A 77 0.45 -3.87 2.88
CA PRO A 77 0.76 -2.88 1.85
C PRO A 77 2.26 -2.76 1.61
N LEU A 78 2.63 -2.51 0.34
CA LEU A 78 4.02 -2.26 -0.02
C LEU A 78 4.53 -1.00 0.69
N LEU A 79 3.70 0.05 0.77
CA LEU A 79 3.91 1.25 1.58
C LEU A 79 2.56 1.72 2.14
N GLU A 80 2.58 2.41 3.27
CA GLU A 80 1.40 3.01 3.88
C GLU A 80 1.79 4.24 4.71
N GLY A 81 0.86 5.17 4.91
CA GLY A 81 1.11 6.36 5.73
C GLY A 81 2.23 7.23 5.15
N ASP A 82 3.11 7.71 6.03
CA ASP A 82 4.23 8.61 5.70
C ASP A 82 5.31 7.96 4.82
N ASP A 83 5.32 6.62 4.69
CA ASP A 83 6.27 5.92 3.81
C ASP A 83 5.92 6.13 2.33
N LEU A 84 4.64 6.34 2.02
CA LEU A 84 4.19 6.68 0.68
C LEU A 84 4.36 8.17 0.45
N ARG A 85 5.28 8.55 -0.43
CA ARG A 85 5.64 9.95 -0.69
C ARG A 85 5.47 10.26 -2.19
N PRO A 86 5.25 11.52 -2.57
CA PRO A 86 5.24 11.89 -3.97
C PRO A 86 6.59 11.58 -4.64
N GLY A 87 6.57 11.05 -5.85
CA GLY A 87 7.77 10.69 -6.59
C GLY A 87 7.56 9.52 -7.55
N TRP A 88 8.66 9.06 -8.15
CA TRP A 88 8.65 7.92 -9.06
C TRP A 88 9.04 6.64 -8.32
N TYR A 89 8.29 5.58 -8.55
CA TYR A 89 8.54 4.27 -7.99
C TYR A 89 8.68 3.24 -9.12
N GLU A 90 9.35 2.13 -8.80
CA GLU A 90 9.43 0.95 -9.65
C GLU A 90 9.09 -0.29 -8.82
N ILE A 91 8.22 -1.15 -9.33
CA ILE A 91 8.10 -2.54 -8.85
C ILE A 91 8.71 -3.45 -9.92
N ALA A 92 9.80 -4.12 -9.57
CA ALA A 92 10.44 -5.13 -10.41
C ALA A 92 9.91 -6.51 -10.03
N PHE A 93 9.15 -7.14 -10.92
CA PHE A 93 8.57 -8.47 -10.73
C PHE A 93 9.47 -9.53 -11.37
N ASP A 94 9.86 -10.55 -10.61
CA ASP A 94 10.72 -11.65 -11.06
C ASP A 94 9.89 -12.78 -11.69
N VAL A 95 9.44 -12.52 -12.91
CA VAL A 95 8.55 -13.38 -13.68
C VAL A 95 9.28 -14.63 -14.18
N GLY A 96 10.55 -14.48 -14.57
CA GLY A 96 11.39 -15.56 -15.06
C GLY A 96 11.59 -16.63 -13.98
N SER A 97 12.00 -16.23 -12.77
CA SER A 97 12.17 -17.18 -11.67
C SER A 97 10.85 -17.84 -11.25
N TYR A 98 9.74 -17.08 -11.32
CA TYR A 98 8.40 -17.62 -11.05
C TYR A 98 8.03 -18.74 -12.02
N TYR A 99 8.11 -18.52 -13.33
CA TYR A 99 7.77 -19.55 -14.32
C TYR A 99 8.77 -20.71 -14.35
N ALA A 100 10.06 -20.45 -14.13
CA ALA A 100 11.06 -21.51 -13.96
C ALA A 100 10.70 -22.42 -12.77
N GLY A 101 10.24 -21.85 -11.65
CA GLY A 101 9.76 -22.60 -10.49
C GLY A 101 8.50 -23.45 -10.76
N LEU A 102 7.75 -23.13 -11.81
CA LEU A 102 6.61 -23.92 -12.30
C LEU A 102 7.01 -24.98 -13.35
N GLY A 103 8.31 -25.16 -13.61
CA GLY A 103 8.82 -26.15 -14.57
C GLY A 103 8.74 -25.73 -16.03
N ARG A 104 8.60 -24.42 -16.31
CA ARG A 104 8.64 -23.88 -17.68
C ARG A 104 10.07 -23.82 -18.23
N THR A 105 10.22 -23.88 -19.54
CA THR A 105 11.53 -23.91 -20.21
C THR A 105 12.11 -22.50 -20.38
N GLU A 106 13.39 -22.39 -20.75
CA GLU A 106 14.00 -21.09 -21.10
C GLU A 106 13.30 -20.41 -22.29
N GLU A 107 12.67 -21.18 -23.18
CA GLU A 107 11.86 -20.66 -24.29
C GLU A 107 10.59 -19.93 -23.79
N ASP A 108 10.03 -20.34 -22.65
CA ASP A 108 8.96 -19.63 -21.93
C ASP A 108 9.50 -18.45 -21.09
N GLY A 109 10.81 -18.32 -20.94
CA GLY A 109 11.50 -17.32 -20.12
C GLY A 109 11.67 -15.95 -20.78
N PHE A 110 10.91 -15.64 -21.84
CA PHE A 110 11.01 -14.37 -22.57
C PHE A 110 10.91 -13.15 -21.64
N LEU A 111 10.00 -13.20 -20.66
CA LEU A 111 9.90 -12.21 -19.59
C LEU A 111 10.68 -12.65 -18.35
N GLY A 112 11.90 -12.13 -18.20
CA GLY A 112 12.73 -12.31 -17.00
C GLY A 112 12.28 -11.42 -15.84
N ILE A 113 12.77 -10.18 -15.80
CA ILE A 113 12.31 -9.15 -14.86
C ILE A 113 11.35 -8.21 -15.59
N VAL A 114 10.17 -7.98 -15.03
CA VAL A 114 9.20 -7.00 -15.53
C VAL A 114 9.19 -5.78 -14.62
N PRO A 115 9.80 -4.65 -15.04
CA PRO A 115 9.75 -3.41 -14.28
C PRO A 115 8.48 -2.61 -14.60
N VAL A 116 7.71 -2.25 -13.57
CA VAL A 116 6.59 -1.32 -13.69
C VAL A 116 6.94 -0.02 -12.97
N ARG A 117 7.16 1.05 -13.76
CA ARG A 117 7.42 2.40 -13.25
C ARG A 117 6.15 3.22 -13.22
N PHE A 118 5.92 3.92 -12.12
CA PHE A 118 4.75 4.79 -11.97
C PHE A 118 5.04 5.97 -11.05
N GLN A 119 4.24 7.02 -11.20
CA GLN A 119 4.37 8.23 -10.40
C GLN A 119 3.27 8.27 -9.32
N VAL A 120 3.68 8.55 -8.09
CA VAL A 120 2.78 8.93 -6.99
C VAL A 120 2.76 10.45 -6.93
N THR A 121 1.56 11.03 -6.99
CA THR A 121 1.33 12.49 -6.94
C THR A 121 0.47 12.87 -5.74
N ASN A 122 -0.59 12.10 -5.45
CA ASN A 122 -1.39 12.26 -4.24
C ASN A 122 -1.03 11.17 -3.23
N TRP A 123 -0.11 11.46 -2.32
CA TRP A 123 0.36 10.51 -1.31
C TRP A 123 -0.73 10.06 -0.31
N GLN A 124 -1.89 10.72 -0.27
CA GLN A 124 -3.03 10.34 0.57
C GLN A 124 -3.95 9.31 -0.11
N ALA A 125 -3.75 9.02 -1.40
CA ALA A 125 -4.59 8.09 -2.16
C ALA A 125 -4.14 6.63 -2.01
N HIS A 126 -5.07 5.71 -2.27
CA HIS A 126 -4.73 4.30 -2.52
C HIS A 126 -4.21 4.15 -3.95
N TYR A 127 -3.00 3.63 -4.09
CA TYR A 127 -2.42 3.16 -5.34
C TYR A 127 -2.48 1.64 -5.36
N HIS A 128 -3.25 1.08 -6.30
CA HIS A 128 -3.20 -0.33 -6.63
C HIS A 128 -2.53 -0.51 -7.99
N VAL A 129 -1.38 -1.18 -8.02
CA VAL A 129 -0.61 -1.42 -9.25
C VAL A 129 -0.45 -2.93 -9.44
N PRO A 130 -1.45 -3.59 -10.06
CA PRO A 130 -1.41 -5.02 -10.30
C PRO A 130 -0.56 -5.37 -11.52
N LEU A 131 -0.18 -6.64 -11.61
CA LEU A 131 0.44 -7.24 -12.78
C LEU A 131 -0.41 -8.44 -13.24
N LEU A 132 -0.87 -8.40 -14.48
CA LEU A 132 -1.44 -9.57 -15.16
C LEU A 132 -0.35 -10.08 -16.09
N VAL A 133 0.10 -11.31 -15.91
CA VAL A 133 1.28 -11.85 -16.61
C VAL A 133 1.03 -13.22 -17.20
N ALA A 134 1.53 -13.42 -18.40
CA ALA A 134 1.73 -14.69 -19.08
C ALA A 134 3.21 -14.77 -19.50
N PRO A 135 3.75 -15.94 -19.88
CA PRO A 135 5.17 -16.08 -20.26
C PRO A 135 5.67 -15.09 -21.33
N PHE A 136 4.78 -14.68 -22.26
CA PHE A 136 5.13 -13.84 -23.41
C PHE A 136 4.48 -12.46 -23.41
N GLY A 137 3.79 -12.07 -22.34
CA GLY A 137 3.10 -10.78 -22.30
C GLY A 137 2.60 -10.43 -20.91
N TYR A 138 2.52 -9.14 -20.63
CA TYR A 138 1.96 -8.65 -19.39
C TYR A 138 1.16 -7.37 -19.61
N SER A 139 0.31 -7.05 -18.64
CA SER A 139 -0.36 -5.76 -18.56
C SER A 139 -0.42 -5.27 -17.12
N THR A 140 -0.51 -3.96 -16.96
CA THR A 140 -0.68 -3.27 -15.68
C THR A 140 -1.60 -2.07 -15.88
N TYR A 141 -2.15 -1.56 -14.79
CA TYR A 141 -2.99 -0.38 -14.79
C TYR A 141 -2.98 0.26 -13.40
N ARG A 142 -3.55 1.46 -13.26
CA ARG A 142 -3.79 2.09 -11.96
C ARG A 142 -5.18 1.70 -11.45
N GLY A 143 -5.25 0.82 -10.46
CA GLY A 143 -6.47 0.51 -9.73
C GLY A 143 -6.76 1.54 -8.62
N SER A 144 -8.02 1.57 -8.20
CA SER A 144 -8.56 2.38 -7.09
C SER A 144 -8.53 1.66 -5.76
#